data_AF-A0AAN6WLM4-F1
#
_entry.id   AF-A0AAN6WLM4-F1
#
_cell.length_a   1.000
_cell.length_b   1.000
_cell.length_c   1.000
_cell.angle_alpha   90.00
_cell.angle_beta   90.00
_cell.angle_gamma   90.00
#
_symmetry.space_group_name_H-M   'P 1'
#
loop_
_entity.id
_entity.type
_entity.pdbx_description
1 polymer ?
#
loop_
_entity_poly.entity_id
_entity_poly.type
_entity_poly.pdbx_seq_one_letter_code
_entity_poly.pdbx_strand_id
1 'polypeptide(L)'
;MKLTHGVAAFLAGFGQAAASCIDRRTLDYDVCVNDCTLAGVPIPDKNTFQLPLENFWSEQCPPTIVGSSGAPSAESQVCLNFAGPFLTFNFAPFPGYITKSASVIWKLKGNVAKPETWTTPPPTNTLECSPGAGGQFVCKIPFSEILGVSSSTSTIDHLKGICPNTDREALVLFLAFSGEVEASGGGAVTAFTQQFPCSTRAYDRSCTSWKTQFPYIEIAYRCTNCRTVPCPSSSACPSSTTSTSTSSTTSSSTSSAPATLKTCSFGTAFGYQNPVAGVRKSFTLNTQSGAGCNRWGWYEIPTLAELQGGISGPLYVGAGGNDITKAVDVGIWVATANALGRVTVTYLLNPPYALAEVHVNLVCLPMTRCAPGQYTYNAGAIPNLPTWSNPVPLAYPTCSGGSRAALVVHASVNILTVTSACPEPVAS
;
A
#
# COMPACT_ATOMS: atom_id res chain seq x y z
N MET A 1 39.23 14.46 42.98
CA MET A 1 38.91 13.55 44.12
C MET A 1 37.55 13.96 44.65
N LYS A 2 36.53 13.07 44.63
CA LYS A 2 35.09 13.32 44.93
C LYS A 2 34.41 14.35 43.99
N LEU A 3 33.18 14.21 43.45
CA LEU A 3 31.89 13.53 43.76
C LEU A 3 30.99 14.18 44.82
N THR A 4 29.92 14.86 44.34
CA THR A 4 28.48 14.77 44.73
C THR A 4 27.64 15.77 43.88
N HIS A 5 26.30 15.75 43.85
CA HIS A 5 25.35 14.71 43.39
C HIS A 5 23.89 15.26 43.44
N GLY A 6 22.97 14.73 42.61
CA GLY A 6 21.52 15.05 42.60
C GLY A 6 21.13 16.16 41.60
N VAL A 7 19.87 16.35 41.16
CA VAL A 7 18.55 15.73 41.44
C VAL A 7 17.69 15.98 40.15
N ALA A 8 16.75 15.18 39.62
CA ALA A 8 16.04 13.93 39.96
C ALA A 8 15.78 13.08 38.67
N ALA A 9 14.74 12.24 38.62
CA ALA A 9 14.29 11.45 37.45
C ALA A 9 12.76 11.51 37.26
N PHE A 10 12.25 11.21 36.04
CA PHE A 10 10.85 10.78 35.81
C PHE A 10 10.72 9.88 34.56
N LEU A 11 9.53 9.31 34.34
CA LEU A 11 9.25 8.16 33.45
C LEU A 11 8.52 8.52 32.13
N ALA A 12 8.48 7.53 31.22
CA ALA A 12 7.76 7.47 29.94
C ALA A 12 8.27 8.44 28.83
N GLY A 13 8.03 8.17 27.54
CA GLY A 13 7.41 7.01 26.88
C GLY A 13 7.07 7.34 25.42
N PHE A 14 6.83 6.31 24.58
CA PHE A 14 6.63 6.42 23.12
C PHE A 14 7.86 6.99 22.36
N GLY A 15 7.98 6.88 21.04
CA GLY A 15 7.16 6.15 20.06
C GLY A 15 7.89 6.10 18.71
N GLN A 16 7.67 5.06 17.90
CA GLN A 16 8.34 4.93 16.61
C GLN A 16 7.72 5.84 15.55
N ALA A 17 8.56 6.52 14.78
CA ALA A 17 8.21 7.10 13.49
C ALA A 17 9.15 6.50 12.42
N ALA A 18 8.57 5.82 11.43
CA ALA A 18 9.27 5.30 10.26
C ALA A 18 8.72 5.99 9.00
N ALA A 19 9.60 6.27 8.04
CA ALA A 19 9.23 6.87 6.76
C ALA A 19 8.90 5.79 5.70
N SER A 20 8.13 6.21 4.68
CA SER A 20 7.69 5.44 3.51
C SER A 20 8.31 6.02 2.21
N CYS A 21 8.17 5.46 0.99
CA CYS A 21 7.42 4.28 0.51
C CYS A 21 8.26 3.36 -0.41
N ILE A 22 8.36 3.41 -1.75
CA ILE A 22 7.40 3.76 -2.83
C ILE A 22 7.49 2.68 -3.94
N ASP A 23 6.37 2.52 -4.66
CA ASP A 23 6.14 1.99 -6.01
C ASP A 23 6.70 0.62 -6.48
N ARG A 24 5.80 -0.39 -6.46
CA ARG A 24 5.35 -0.97 -7.73
C ARG A 24 3.87 -1.39 -7.71
N ARG A 25 2.96 -0.40 -7.74
CA ARG A 25 1.49 -0.53 -7.97
C ARG A 25 0.81 -1.85 -7.55
N THR A 26 0.83 -2.20 -6.26
CA THR A 26 -0.21 -3.07 -5.74
C THR A 26 -1.53 -2.30 -5.62
N LEU A 27 -2.61 -2.97 -5.99
CA LEU A 27 -3.96 -2.57 -5.61
C LEU A 27 -4.18 -3.00 -4.15
N ASP A 28 -3.67 -2.19 -3.21
CA ASP A 28 -3.93 -2.36 -1.76
C ASP A 28 -5.39 -2.03 -1.38
N TYR A 29 -6.33 -2.39 -2.24
CA TYR A 29 -7.76 -2.34 -1.98
C TYR A 29 -8.16 -3.66 -1.33
N ASP A 30 -7.89 -3.72 -0.02
CA ASP A 30 -8.07 -4.84 0.92
C ASP A 30 -9.34 -5.68 0.69
N VAL A 31 -10.44 -5.05 0.27
CA VAL A 31 -11.73 -5.72 -0.04
C VAL A 31 -11.57 -6.81 -1.11
N CYS A 32 -10.71 -6.64 -2.12
CA CYS A 32 -10.41 -7.69 -3.09
C CYS A 32 -9.71 -8.87 -2.42
N VAL A 33 -8.62 -8.60 -1.72
CA VAL A 33 -7.75 -9.61 -1.08
C VAL A 33 -8.57 -10.56 -0.20
N ASN A 34 -9.63 -10.04 0.44
CA ASN A 34 -10.45 -10.77 1.40
C ASN A 34 -11.77 -11.33 0.84
N ASP A 35 -12.14 -11.05 -0.42
CA ASP A 35 -13.42 -11.50 -1.01
C ASP A 35 -13.27 -12.02 -2.45
N CYS A 36 -13.30 -13.35 -2.60
CA CYS A 36 -13.23 -14.02 -3.91
C CYS A 36 -14.48 -13.81 -4.78
N THR A 37 -15.61 -13.35 -4.22
CA THR A 37 -16.83 -13.07 -5.00
C THR A 37 -16.68 -11.79 -5.84
N LEU A 38 -15.69 -10.96 -5.50
CA LEU A 38 -15.32 -9.77 -6.26
C LEU A 38 -14.42 -10.08 -7.47
N ALA A 39 -14.06 -11.34 -7.75
CA ALA A 39 -13.20 -11.69 -8.88
C ALA A 39 -13.75 -11.13 -10.21
N GLY A 40 -12.96 -10.26 -10.87
CA GLY A 40 -13.37 -9.58 -12.11
C GLY A 40 -14.31 -8.37 -11.92
N VAL A 41 -14.70 -8.02 -10.69
CA VAL A 41 -15.43 -6.77 -10.40
C VAL A 41 -14.48 -5.58 -10.50
N PRO A 42 -14.84 -4.49 -11.20
CA PRO A 42 -14.06 -3.25 -11.21
C PRO A 42 -13.95 -2.62 -9.80
N ILE A 43 -12.74 -2.27 -9.39
CA ILE A 43 -12.45 -1.56 -8.12
C ILE A 43 -11.66 -0.26 -8.38
N PRO A 44 -11.81 0.79 -7.55
CA PRO A 44 -11.12 2.05 -7.76
C PRO A 44 -9.61 1.94 -7.49
N ASP A 45 -8.79 2.39 -8.44
CA ASP A 45 -7.33 2.22 -8.39
C ASP A 45 -6.67 3.47 -7.79
N LYS A 46 -6.21 3.35 -6.54
CA LYS A 46 -5.51 4.40 -5.79
C LYS A 46 -4.28 4.98 -6.49
N ASN A 47 -3.69 4.24 -7.45
CA ASN A 47 -2.48 4.64 -8.16
C ASN A 47 -2.79 5.44 -9.44
N THR A 48 -4.06 5.85 -9.64
CA THR A 48 -4.54 6.46 -10.89
C THR A 48 -5.22 7.82 -10.70
N PHE A 49 -5.05 8.46 -9.53
CA PHE A 49 -5.52 9.82 -9.32
C PHE A 49 -4.86 10.79 -10.32
N GLN A 50 -5.72 11.55 -11.00
CA GLN A 50 -5.38 12.60 -11.96
C GLN A 50 -6.11 13.88 -11.59
N LEU A 51 -5.51 15.03 -11.91
CA LEU A 51 -6.08 16.35 -11.70
C LEU A 51 -6.52 16.95 -13.05
N PRO A 52 -7.82 16.89 -13.46
CA PRO A 52 -8.26 17.43 -14.74
C PRO A 52 -7.98 18.92 -14.91
N LEU A 53 -8.09 19.70 -13.82
CA LEU A 53 -7.74 21.13 -13.82
C LEU A 53 -6.24 21.39 -14.02
N GLU A 54 -5.36 20.38 -13.90
CA GLU A 54 -3.91 20.49 -14.17
C GLU A 54 -3.51 19.68 -15.42
N ASN A 55 -4.37 19.62 -16.43
CA ASN A 55 -4.15 18.88 -17.67
C ASN A 55 -3.95 17.36 -17.43
N PHE A 56 -4.70 16.80 -16.46
CA PHE A 56 -4.62 15.40 -16.03
C PHE A 56 -3.27 14.99 -15.43
N TRP A 57 -2.55 15.93 -14.81
CA TRP A 57 -1.38 15.65 -13.96
C TRP A 57 -1.71 14.55 -12.94
N SER A 58 -0.83 13.54 -12.83
CA SER A 58 -1.04 12.44 -11.89
C SER A 58 -0.50 12.83 -10.53
N GLU A 59 -1.39 12.94 -9.54
CA GLU A 59 -1.05 13.36 -8.19
C GLU A 59 -1.92 12.62 -7.17
N GLN A 60 -1.27 12.07 -6.14
CA GLN A 60 -1.95 11.38 -5.04
C GLN A 60 -1.91 12.20 -3.75
N CYS A 61 -0.95 13.12 -3.60
CA CYS A 61 -0.75 13.94 -2.40
C CYS A 61 -0.73 15.44 -2.75
N PRO A 62 -1.86 16.02 -3.21
CA PRO A 62 -1.97 17.46 -3.45
C PRO A 62 -1.55 18.30 -2.23
N PRO A 63 -0.81 19.40 -2.44
CA PRO A 63 -0.24 20.18 -1.35
C PRO A 63 -1.27 21.08 -0.64
N THR A 64 -1.06 21.26 0.65
CA THR A 64 -1.73 22.26 1.51
C THR A 64 -0.72 23.24 2.06
N ILE A 65 -1.15 24.48 2.29
CA ILE A 65 -0.27 25.59 2.66
C ILE A 65 -0.82 26.40 3.84
N VAL A 66 0.11 26.93 4.64
CA VAL A 66 -0.13 28.06 5.56
C VAL A 66 0.33 29.34 4.86
N GLY A 67 -0.46 30.41 4.94
CA GLY A 67 -0.12 31.70 4.31
C GLY A 67 -0.65 31.81 2.87
N SER A 68 0.22 32.15 1.91
CA SER A 68 -0.19 32.53 0.55
C SER A 68 0.36 31.60 -0.54
N SER A 69 -0.37 31.43 -1.64
CA SER A 69 -0.02 30.49 -2.72
C SER A 69 1.26 30.81 -3.50
N GLY A 70 1.71 32.07 -3.48
CA GLY A 70 2.98 32.50 -4.07
C GLY A 70 4.16 32.57 -3.08
N ALA A 71 3.87 32.50 -1.78
CA ALA A 71 4.85 32.51 -0.70
C ALA A 71 4.20 31.88 0.56
N PRO A 72 4.20 30.54 0.67
CA PRO A 72 3.68 29.85 1.84
C PRO A 72 4.67 29.93 3.01
N SER A 73 4.17 30.08 4.23
CA SER A 73 5.01 30.07 5.44
C SER A 73 5.32 28.65 5.91
N ALA A 74 4.49 27.67 5.52
CA ALA A 74 4.74 26.25 5.64
C ALA A 74 3.91 25.48 4.59
N GLU A 75 4.45 24.35 4.13
CA GLU A 75 3.78 23.42 3.22
C GLU A 75 3.56 22.06 3.90
N SER A 76 2.50 21.37 3.49
CA SER A 76 2.21 19.97 3.79
C SER A 76 1.41 19.37 2.62
N GLN A 77 0.83 18.19 2.80
CA GLN A 77 0.07 17.48 1.77
C GLN A 77 -1.08 16.67 2.35
N VAL A 78 -2.08 16.40 1.50
CA VAL A 78 -3.22 15.52 1.82
C VAL A 78 -3.19 14.34 0.87
N CYS A 79 -2.79 13.16 1.36
CA CYS A 79 -2.68 11.97 0.52
C CYS A 79 -4.01 11.22 0.42
N LEU A 80 -4.53 11.09 -0.81
CA LEU A 80 -5.75 10.38 -1.14
C LEU A 80 -5.51 8.87 -1.23
N ASN A 81 -6.44 8.07 -0.74
CA ASN A 81 -6.39 6.62 -0.89
C ASN A 81 -7.80 5.98 -0.86
N PHE A 82 -8.00 4.89 -1.60
CA PHE A 82 -9.17 4.01 -1.45
C PHE A 82 -8.83 2.89 -0.46
N ALA A 83 -9.59 2.78 0.63
CA ALA A 83 -9.29 1.84 1.72
C ALA A 83 -10.58 1.34 2.37
N GLY A 84 -10.96 0.09 2.09
CA GLY A 84 -12.33 -0.38 2.34
C GLY A 84 -13.33 0.40 1.46
N PRO A 85 -14.63 0.40 1.79
CA PRO A 85 -15.68 1.13 1.05
C PRO A 85 -15.64 2.66 1.26
N PHE A 86 -14.44 3.23 1.33
CA PHE A 86 -14.20 4.65 1.64
C PHE A 86 -13.15 5.25 0.70
N LEU A 87 -13.41 6.48 0.27
CA LEU A 87 -12.36 7.40 -0.18
C LEU A 87 -11.80 8.10 1.06
N THR A 88 -10.50 8.02 1.27
CA THR A 88 -9.82 8.48 2.48
C THR A 88 -8.80 9.57 2.16
N PHE A 89 -8.63 10.51 3.10
CA PHE A 89 -7.76 11.67 2.98
C PHE A 89 -6.88 11.74 4.23
N ASN A 90 -5.57 11.65 4.03
CA ASN A 90 -4.60 11.53 5.11
C ASN A 90 -3.74 12.80 5.11
N PHE A 91 -4.03 13.71 6.06
CA PHE A 91 -3.36 14.99 6.20
C PHE A 91 -2.02 14.78 6.91
N ALA A 92 -0.92 15.13 6.25
CA ALA A 92 0.41 15.12 6.87
C ALA A 92 0.55 16.32 7.84
N PRO A 93 1.34 16.19 8.94
CA PRO A 93 1.61 17.30 9.84
C PRO A 93 2.47 18.38 9.16
N PHE A 94 2.19 19.65 9.45
CA PHE A 94 2.99 20.78 8.98
C PHE A 94 4.31 20.89 9.78
N PRO A 95 5.49 20.98 9.14
CA PRO A 95 6.76 21.12 9.84
C PRO A 95 6.83 22.38 10.72
N GLY A 96 7.05 22.21 12.03
CA GLY A 96 7.10 23.32 13.00
C GLY A 96 5.73 23.75 13.54
N TYR A 97 4.66 23.02 13.23
CA TYR A 97 3.30 23.27 13.69
C TYR A 97 2.64 22.01 14.29
N ILE A 98 1.53 22.24 14.99
CA ILE A 98 0.61 21.23 15.53
C ILE A 98 -0.75 21.46 14.88
N THR A 99 -1.20 20.51 14.06
CA THR A 99 -2.56 20.53 13.46
C THR A 99 -3.63 20.44 14.55
N LYS A 100 -4.63 21.32 14.49
CA LYS A 100 -5.75 21.43 15.45
C LYS A 100 -7.05 20.88 14.88
N SER A 101 -7.30 21.18 13.61
CA SER A 101 -8.47 20.74 12.85
C SER A 101 -8.08 20.51 11.39
N ALA A 102 -8.83 19.67 10.69
CA ALA A 102 -8.70 19.44 9.26
C ALA A 102 -10.07 19.04 8.72
N SER A 103 -10.42 19.52 7.53
CA SER A 103 -11.70 19.25 6.89
C SER A 103 -11.58 19.13 5.37
N VAL A 104 -12.52 18.40 4.78
CA VAL A 104 -12.65 18.17 3.34
C VAL A 104 -14.04 18.63 2.92
N ILE A 105 -14.13 19.69 2.13
CA ILE A 105 -15.36 20.11 1.47
C ILE A 105 -15.39 19.43 0.10
N TRP A 106 -16.37 18.58 -0.16
CA TRP A 106 -16.41 17.75 -1.37
C TRP A 106 -17.77 17.81 -2.09
N LYS A 107 -17.80 17.31 -3.33
CA LYS A 107 -19.02 17.03 -4.10
C LYS A 107 -18.73 16.11 -5.28
N LEU A 108 -19.62 15.17 -5.58
CA LEU A 108 -19.55 14.39 -6.82
C LEU A 108 -19.78 15.32 -8.01
N LYS A 109 -18.78 15.45 -8.90
CA LYS A 109 -18.94 16.18 -10.17
C LYS A 109 -19.73 15.32 -11.16
N GLY A 110 -19.34 14.07 -11.36
CA GLY A 110 -20.09 13.12 -12.18
C GLY A 110 -19.24 11.99 -12.75
N ASN A 111 -19.79 11.25 -13.72
CA ASN A 111 -19.08 10.18 -14.44
C ASN A 111 -18.24 10.78 -15.59
N VAL A 112 -16.97 10.37 -15.74
CA VAL A 112 -16.06 10.89 -16.80
C VAL A 112 -16.62 10.71 -18.21
N ALA A 113 -17.31 9.59 -18.46
CA ALA A 113 -17.91 9.26 -19.76
C ALA A 113 -19.28 9.93 -20.01
N LYS A 114 -19.78 10.76 -19.07
CA LYS A 114 -21.07 11.46 -19.15
C LYS A 114 -20.96 12.93 -18.70
N PRO A 115 -20.22 13.78 -19.44
CA PRO A 115 -20.06 15.20 -19.10
C PRO A 115 -21.38 15.99 -19.09
N GLU A 116 -22.41 15.52 -19.79
CA GLU A 116 -23.75 16.10 -19.81
C GLU A 116 -24.50 15.96 -18.48
N THR A 117 -24.10 15.03 -17.60
CA THR A 117 -24.70 14.84 -16.27
C THR A 117 -23.85 15.44 -15.14
N TRP A 118 -22.91 16.33 -15.46
CA TRP A 118 -22.00 16.90 -14.45
C TRP A 118 -22.68 17.98 -13.60
N THR A 119 -22.49 17.91 -12.28
CA THR A 119 -22.92 18.94 -11.34
C THR A 119 -22.01 20.16 -11.42
N THR A 120 -22.55 21.35 -11.17
CA THR A 120 -21.75 22.58 -11.14
C THR A 120 -20.93 22.69 -9.84
N PRO A 121 -19.73 23.28 -9.89
CA PRO A 121 -19.00 23.70 -8.69
C PRO A 121 -19.76 24.85 -7.97
N PRO A 122 -19.37 25.23 -6.74
CA PRO A 122 -18.31 24.66 -5.89
C PRO A 122 -18.70 23.30 -5.28
N PRO A 123 -17.75 22.60 -4.59
CA PRO A 123 -18.10 21.56 -3.62
C PRO A 123 -18.95 22.13 -2.46
N THR A 124 -19.72 21.26 -1.79
CA THR A 124 -20.77 21.69 -0.84
C THR A 124 -20.88 20.84 0.43
N ASN A 125 -20.35 19.63 0.44
CA ASN A 125 -20.51 18.68 1.53
C ASN A 125 -19.27 18.76 2.42
N THR A 126 -19.39 19.30 3.63
CA THR A 126 -18.24 19.40 4.56
C THR A 126 -18.12 18.15 5.40
N LEU A 127 -16.92 17.55 5.41
CA LEU A 127 -16.53 16.45 6.28
C LEU A 127 -15.38 16.90 7.19
N GLU A 128 -15.59 16.84 8.51
CA GLU A 128 -14.54 17.07 9.51
C GLU A 128 -13.69 15.81 9.71
N CYS A 129 -12.36 15.96 9.79
CA CYS A 129 -11.44 14.85 9.94
C CYS A 129 -11.17 14.51 11.41
N SER A 130 -11.00 13.22 11.71
CA SER A 130 -10.60 12.77 13.04
C SER A 130 -9.07 12.81 13.21
N PRO A 131 -8.54 13.10 14.41
CA PRO A 131 -7.12 12.92 14.71
C PRO A 131 -6.66 11.47 14.47
N GLY A 132 -5.50 11.32 13.84
CA GLY A 132 -4.82 10.05 13.58
C GLY A 132 -3.53 9.88 14.39
N ALA A 133 -2.73 8.89 14.01
CA ALA A 133 -1.42 8.68 14.63
C ALA A 133 -0.42 9.79 14.26
N GLY A 134 0.50 10.11 15.18
CA GLY A 134 1.63 11.01 14.90
C GLY A 134 1.25 12.47 14.55
N GLY A 135 0.07 12.94 14.94
CA GLY A 135 -0.40 14.29 14.62
C GLY A 135 -1.00 14.46 13.22
N GLN A 136 -1.17 13.36 12.48
CA GLN A 136 -1.96 13.34 11.23
C GLN A 136 -3.45 13.53 11.53
N PHE A 137 -4.22 13.91 10.51
CA PHE A 137 -5.69 13.87 10.54
C PHE A 137 -6.21 13.01 9.38
N VAL A 138 -7.32 12.30 9.61
CA VAL A 138 -7.90 11.36 8.64
C VAL A 138 -9.39 11.67 8.43
N CYS A 139 -9.75 11.98 7.19
CA CYS A 139 -11.14 12.01 6.72
C CYS A 139 -11.47 10.75 5.92
N LYS A 140 -12.72 10.30 5.96
CA LYS A 140 -13.24 9.16 5.19
C LYS A 140 -14.65 9.48 4.66
N ILE A 141 -14.83 9.50 3.34
CA ILE A 141 -16.16 9.58 2.71
C ILE A 141 -16.57 8.15 2.30
N PRO A 142 -17.70 7.60 2.81
CA PRO A 142 -18.23 6.31 2.37
C PRO A 142 -18.66 6.33 0.90
N PHE A 143 -18.49 5.21 0.20
CA PHE A 143 -18.97 5.08 -1.19
C PHE A 143 -20.48 5.27 -1.31
N SER A 144 -21.26 4.85 -0.31
CA SER A 144 -22.70 5.11 -0.26
C SER A 144 -23.04 6.61 -0.28
N GLU A 145 -22.22 7.44 0.40
CA GLU A 145 -22.40 8.89 0.47
C GLU A 145 -22.01 9.57 -0.86
N ILE A 146 -20.89 9.16 -1.48
CA ILE A 146 -20.47 9.64 -2.81
C ILE A 146 -21.56 9.39 -3.86
N LEU A 147 -22.22 8.23 -3.78
CA LEU A 147 -23.22 7.78 -4.76
C LEU A 147 -24.66 8.22 -4.43
N GLY A 148 -24.91 8.78 -3.23
CA GLY A 148 -26.26 9.11 -2.77
C GLY A 148 -27.18 7.89 -2.55
N VAL A 149 -26.61 6.73 -2.21
CA VAL A 149 -27.34 5.47 -1.98
C VAL A 149 -27.26 5.01 -0.52
N SER A 150 -28.04 3.98 -0.15
CA SER A 150 -27.98 3.43 1.21
C SER A 150 -26.61 2.83 1.55
N SER A 151 -26.18 3.00 2.80
CA SER A 151 -25.06 2.24 3.37
C SER A 151 -25.35 0.74 3.51
N SER A 152 -26.63 0.34 3.47
CA SER A 152 -27.06 -1.07 3.42
C SER A 152 -27.11 -1.69 2.01
N THR A 153 -26.79 -0.93 0.96
CA THR A 153 -26.61 -1.47 -0.40
C THR A 153 -25.35 -2.36 -0.44
N SER A 154 -25.32 -3.36 -1.33
CA SER A 154 -24.21 -4.34 -1.35
C SER A 154 -22.88 -3.70 -1.74
N THR A 155 -21.77 -4.25 -1.23
CA THR A 155 -20.41 -3.85 -1.60
C THR A 155 -20.19 -3.91 -3.12
N ILE A 156 -20.74 -4.93 -3.78
CA ILE A 156 -20.68 -5.10 -5.23
C ILE A 156 -21.37 -3.94 -5.96
N ASP A 157 -22.50 -3.45 -5.45
CA ASP A 157 -23.26 -2.37 -6.09
C ASP A 157 -22.69 -0.98 -5.76
N HIS A 158 -22.10 -0.78 -4.57
CA HIS A 158 -21.23 0.38 -4.30
C HIS A 158 -20.03 0.42 -5.25
N LEU A 159 -19.38 -0.73 -5.49
CA LEU A 159 -18.26 -0.84 -6.43
C LEU A 159 -18.67 -0.55 -7.88
N LYS A 160 -19.80 -1.10 -8.36
CA LYS A 160 -20.37 -0.74 -9.68
C LYS A 160 -20.68 0.75 -9.80
N GLY A 161 -21.18 1.39 -8.74
CA GLY A 161 -21.48 2.82 -8.74
C GLY A 161 -20.22 3.70 -8.78
N ILE A 162 -19.18 3.32 -8.04
CA ILE A 162 -17.87 3.99 -8.02
C ILE A 162 -17.07 3.71 -9.32
N CYS A 163 -17.28 2.55 -9.95
CA CYS A 163 -16.65 2.14 -11.20
C CYS A 163 -17.68 1.92 -12.34
N PRO A 164 -18.42 2.96 -12.75
CA PRO A 164 -19.58 2.82 -13.64
C PRO A 164 -19.21 2.45 -15.09
N ASN A 165 -17.93 2.55 -15.46
CA ASN A 165 -17.43 2.38 -16.83
C ASN A 165 -16.48 1.17 -16.97
N THR A 166 -16.64 0.15 -16.12
CA THR A 166 -15.72 -0.99 -15.94
C THR A 166 -14.32 -0.56 -15.47
N ASP A 167 -13.27 -1.27 -15.89
CA ASP A 167 -11.85 -1.03 -15.64
C ASP A 167 -11.27 0.18 -16.42
N ARG A 168 -11.97 1.31 -16.34
CA ARG A 168 -11.68 2.53 -17.11
C ARG A 168 -11.78 3.78 -16.23
N GLU A 169 -11.72 4.96 -16.86
CA GLU A 169 -11.99 6.25 -16.22
C GLU A 169 -13.34 6.22 -15.48
N ALA A 170 -13.38 6.66 -14.22
CA ALA A 170 -14.48 6.42 -13.31
C ALA A 170 -15.30 7.70 -13.03
N LEU A 171 -15.33 8.15 -11.77
CA LEU A 171 -15.98 9.41 -11.36
C LEU A 171 -14.97 10.55 -11.25
N VAL A 172 -15.47 11.78 -11.37
CA VAL A 172 -14.77 13.03 -11.01
C VAL A 172 -15.40 13.60 -9.75
N LEU A 173 -14.58 14.06 -8.80
CA LEU A 173 -15.03 14.78 -7.60
C LEU A 173 -14.41 16.17 -7.55
N PHE A 174 -15.19 17.14 -7.07
CA PHE A 174 -14.68 18.41 -6.56
C PHE A 174 -14.22 18.21 -5.11
N LEU A 175 -13.05 18.73 -4.74
CA LEU A 175 -12.50 18.71 -3.39
C LEU A 175 -11.91 20.07 -3.03
N ALA A 176 -12.11 20.53 -1.81
CA ALA A 176 -11.34 21.60 -1.18
C ALA A 176 -10.88 21.15 0.21
N PHE A 177 -9.61 21.40 0.55
CA PHE A 177 -9.03 21.07 1.85
C PHE A 177 -8.80 22.34 2.67
N SER A 178 -9.09 22.25 3.98
CA SER A 178 -8.94 23.34 4.94
C SER A 178 -8.64 22.78 6.33
N GLY A 179 -8.26 23.67 7.25
CA GLY A 179 -8.11 23.36 8.67
C GLY A 179 -7.29 24.40 9.38
N GLU A 180 -6.83 24.08 10.59
CA GLU A 180 -6.09 25.00 11.45
C GLU A 180 -4.84 24.35 12.05
N VAL A 181 -3.81 25.17 12.25
CA VAL A 181 -2.54 24.81 12.88
C VAL A 181 -2.13 25.84 13.93
N GLU A 182 -1.38 25.42 14.95
CA GLU A 182 -0.67 26.32 15.87
C GLU A 182 0.83 26.06 15.76
N ALA A 183 1.68 27.08 15.87
CA ALA A 183 3.14 26.88 15.89
C ALA A 183 3.57 26.03 17.10
N SER A 184 4.53 25.11 16.93
CA SER A 184 4.92 24.16 17.98
C SER A 184 5.54 24.80 19.24
N GLY A 185 5.92 26.07 19.19
CA GLY A 185 6.35 26.86 20.36
C GLY A 185 5.22 27.49 21.16
N GLY A 186 3.96 27.25 20.78
CA GLY A 186 2.79 28.02 21.18
C GLY A 186 2.61 29.25 20.28
N GLY A 187 1.36 29.65 20.01
CA GLY A 187 1.10 30.85 19.21
C GLY A 187 -0.36 31.09 18.83
N ALA A 188 -0.56 31.97 17.85
CA ALA A 188 -1.88 32.16 17.25
C ALA A 188 -2.25 30.95 16.37
N VAL A 189 -3.47 30.44 16.53
CA VAL A 189 -4.05 29.47 15.60
C VAL A 189 -4.18 30.14 14.23
N THR A 190 -3.68 29.48 13.19
CA THR A 190 -3.60 29.98 11.82
C THR A 190 -4.26 28.97 10.90
N ALA A 191 -5.11 29.44 9.98
CA ALA A 191 -5.74 28.57 9.00
C ALA A 191 -4.72 28.07 7.95
N PHE A 192 -4.89 26.83 7.51
CA PHE A 192 -4.27 26.29 6.29
C PHE A 192 -5.34 25.98 5.24
N THR A 193 -4.94 26.00 3.98
CA THR A 193 -5.83 25.73 2.83
C THR A 193 -5.15 24.81 1.82
N GLN A 194 -5.91 24.20 0.92
CA GLN A 194 -5.32 23.60 -0.28
C GLN A 194 -4.61 24.67 -1.12
N GLN A 195 -3.55 24.27 -1.80
CA GLN A 195 -3.01 25.08 -2.89
C GLN A 195 -4.02 25.14 -4.06
N PHE A 196 -4.00 26.22 -4.84
CA PHE A 196 -4.81 26.30 -6.07
C PHE A 196 -4.36 25.24 -7.11
N PRO A 197 -5.20 24.86 -8.09
CA PRO A 197 -4.76 24.00 -9.19
C PRO A 197 -3.67 24.68 -10.03
N CYS A 198 -2.62 23.94 -10.38
CA CYS A 198 -1.54 24.44 -11.23
C CYS A 198 -2.01 24.70 -12.68
N SER A 199 -1.57 25.82 -13.28
CA SER A 199 -1.74 26.10 -14.72
C SER A 199 -0.50 25.75 -15.54
N THR A 200 0.70 25.97 -15.02
CA THR A 200 1.96 25.70 -15.73
C THR A 200 2.99 25.11 -14.77
N ARG A 201 3.64 24.01 -15.17
CA ARG A 201 4.75 23.40 -14.43
C ARG A 201 6.07 23.59 -15.19
N ALA A 202 7.16 23.77 -14.47
CA ALA A 202 8.52 23.77 -15.02
C ALA A 202 9.02 22.34 -15.27
N TYR A 203 10.21 22.22 -15.87
CA TYR A 203 10.82 20.93 -16.23
C TYR A 203 11.10 20.02 -15.01
N ASP A 204 11.38 20.62 -13.85
CA ASP A 204 11.54 19.94 -12.56
C ASP A 204 10.20 19.52 -11.91
N ARG A 205 9.06 19.78 -12.59
CA ARG A 205 7.67 19.56 -12.17
C ARG A 205 7.14 20.53 -11.10
N SER A 206 7.95 21.49 -10.64
CA SER A 206 7.48 22.59 -9.79
C SER A 206 6.39 23.39 -10.51
N CYS A 207 5.43 23.95 -9.77
CA CYS A 207 4.39 24.78 -10.37
C CYS A 207 4.85 26.25 -10.45
N THR A 208 4.74 26.86 -11.63
CA THR A 208 5.18 28.24 -11.89
C THR A 208 4.02 29.22 -12.03
N SER A 209 2.79 28.73 -12.22
CA SER A 209 1.59 29.57 -12.25
C SER A 209 0.35 28.81 -11.77
N TRP A 210 -0.56 29.49 -11.10
CA TRP A 210 -1.73 28.90 -10.44
C TRP A 210 -3.07 29.35 -11.06
N LYS A 211 -4.11 28.53 -10.97
CA LYS A 211 -5.49 28.84 -11.40
C LYS A 211 -6.32 29.34 -10.22
N THR A 212 -6.06 30.57 -9.77
CA THR A 212 -6.67 31.17 -8.57
C THR A 212 -8.19 31.33 -8.63
N GLN A 213 -8.81 31.20 -9.82
CA GLN A 213 -10.25 31.18 -9.99
C GLN A 213 -10.95 29.89 -9.52
N PHE A 214 -10.19 28.83 -9.18
CA PHE A 214 -10.72 27.56 -8.68
C PHE A 214 -10.28 27.33 -7.23
N PRO A 215 -11.11 27.65 -6.21
CA PRO A 215 -10.79 27.42 -4.79
C PRO A 215 -10.95 25.94 -4.38
N TYR A 216 -10.83 25.03 -5.34
CA TYR A 216 -11.02 23.59 -5.21
C TYR A 216 -10.15 22.89 -6.27
N ILE A 217 -9.68 21.68 -5.99
CA ILE A 217 -9.16 20.76 -7.03
C ILE A 217 -10.30 19.91 -7.60
N GLU A 218 -10.09 19.42 -8.81
CA GLU A 218 -10.84 18.26 -9.34
C GLU A 218 -9.93 17.04 -9.28
N ILE A 219 -10.47 15.91 -8.83
CA ILE A 219 -9.83 14.60 -8.96
C ILE A 219 -10.63 13.71 -9.91
N ALA A 220 -9.94 13.01 -10.80
CA ALA A 220 -10.45 11.86 -11.52
C ALA A 220 -9.60 10.62 -11.16
N TYR A 221 -10.17 9.44 -11.31
CA TYR A 221 -9.45 8.17 -11.14
C TYR A 221 -9.92 7.16 -12.17
N ARG A 222 -9.19 6.05 -12.27
CA ARG A 222 -9.58 4.85 -13.02
C ARG A 222 -9.98 3.75 -12.05
N CYS A 223 -10.73 2.79 -12.55
CA CYS A 223 -10.89 1.51 -11.91
C CYS A 223 -10.06 0.44 -12.63
N THR A 224 -9.71 -0.61 -11.89
CA THR A 224 -9.01 -1.80 -12.40
C THR A 224 -9.80 -3.03 -11.95
N ASN A 225 -9.91 -4.06 -12.79
CA ASN A 225 -10.62 -5.29 -12.40
C ASN A 225 -9.91 -6.01 -11.25
N CYS A 226 -10.67 -6.41 -10.23
CA CYS A 226 -10.22 -7.15 -9.06
C CYS A 226 -9.60 -8.50 -9.48
N ARG A 227 -8.29 -8.66 -9.22
CA ARG A 227 -7.49 -9.83 -9.62
C ARG A 227 -7.36 -10.82 -8.46
N THR A 228 -8.47 -11.46 -8.11
CA THR A 228 -8.53 -12.48 -7.06
C THR A 228 -8.72 -13.86 -7.67
N VAL A 229 -8.33 -14.90 -6.94
CA VAL A 229 -8.64 -16.28 -7.35
C VAL A 229 -10.16 -16.46 -7.27
N PRO A 230 -10.85 -16.92 -8.34
CA PRO A 230 -12.29 -17.15 -8.28
C PRO A 230 -12.66 -18.09 -7.14
N CYS A 231 -13.78 -17.82 -6.46
CA CYS A 231 -14.26 -18.71 -5.39
C CYS A 231 -14.38 -20.17 -5.90
N PRO A 232 -14.00 -21.18 -5.10
CA PRO A 232 -14.21 -22.57 -5.46
C PRO A 232 -15.72 -22.81 -5.70
N SER A 233 -16.07 -23.14 -6.94
CA SER A 233 -17.46 -23.22 -7.38
C SER A 233 -18.24 -24.26 -6.58
N SER A 234 -19.19 -23.80 -5.77
CA SER A 234 -20.07 -24.67 -4.98
C SER A 234 -20.94 -25.53 -5.91
N SER A 235 -20.75 -26.85 -5.86
CA SER A 235 -21.61 -27.81 -6.56
C SER A 235 -23.06 -27.66 -6.08
N ALA A 236 -23.93 -27.15 -6.95
CA ALA A 236 -25.29 -26.77 -6.57
C ALA A 236 -26.16 -27.98 -6.20
N CYS A 237 -26.77 -27.95 -5.02
CA CYS A 237 -27.84 -28.88 -4.67
C CYS A 237 -29.09 -28.59 -5.51
N PRO A 238 -29.72 -29.60 -6.13
CA PRO A 238 -30.97 -29.40 -6.85
C PRO A 238 -32.11 -29.09 -5.87
N SER A 239 -32.79 -27.96 -6.05
CA SER A 239 -34.05 -27.68 -5.36
C SER A 239 -35.19 -28.45 -6.00
N SER A 240 -35.96 -29.21 -5.21
CA SER A 240 -37.20 -29.87 -5.66
C SER A 240 -38.41 -29.33 -4.91
N THR A 241 -39.49 -29.07 -5.65
CA THR A 241 -40.76 -28.51 -5.15
C THR A 241 -41.52 -29.46 -4.21
N THR A 242 -42.26 -28.88 -3.27
CA THR A 242 -43.15 -29.58 -2.33
C THR A 242 -44.19 -30.44 -3.04
N SER A 243 -44.27 -31.73 -2.69
CA SER A 243 -45.41 -32.61 -3.00
C SER A 243 -45.48 -33.74 -1.97
N THR A 244 -46.69 -34.24 -1.72
CA THR A 244 -47.03 -34.94 -0.47
C THR A 244 -46.92 -36.47 -0.57
N SER A 245 -46.68 -37.10 0.57
CA SER A 245 -47.08 -38.46 0.99
C SER A 245 -46.20 -39.70 0.68
N THR A 246 -45.86 -40.37 1.79
CA THR A 246 -45.66 -41.83 2.02
C THR A 246 -44.32 -42.53 1.71
N SER A 247 -44.03 -43.50 2.60
CA SER A 247 -43.16 -44.67 2.42
C SER A 247 -41.63 -44.48 2.41
N SER A 248 -41.10 -44.25 3.61
CA SER A 248 -39.81 -44.77 4.14
C SER A 248 -38.81 -45.40 3.15
N THR A 249 -37.65 -44.77 2.98
CA THR A 249 -36.41 -45.45 2.53
C THR A 249 -35.21 -44.86 3.29
N THR A 250 -34.55 -45.68 4.11
CA THR A 250 -33.48 -45.22 5.02
C THR A 250 -32.19 -44.94 4.25
N SER A 251 -31.97 -43.67 3.90
CA SER A 251 -30.76 -43.22 3.21
C SER A 251 -29.67 -42.84 4.20
N SER A 252 -28.54 -43.55 4.16
CA SER A 252 -27.37 -43.31 5.02
C SER A 252 -26.59 -42.07 4.56
N SER A 253 -26.93 -40.91 5.13
CA SER A 253 -26.21 -39.66 4.91
C SER A 253 -24.79 -39.71 5.47
N THR A 254 -23.80 -40.02 4.63
CA THR A 254 -22.38 -39.90 4.95
C THR A 254 -22.01 -38.44 5.13
N SER A 255 -21.94 -37.99 6.39
CA SER A 255 -21.49 -36.65 6.74
C SER A 255 -20.03 -36.45 6.31
N SER A 256 -19.82 -35.75 5.19
CA SER A 256 -18.51 -35.30 4.76
C SER A 256 -18.00 -34.25 5.74
N ALA A 257 -16.93 -34.55 6.46
CA ALA A 257 -16.34 -33.62 7.43
C ALA A 257 -15.99 -32.26 6.76
N PRO A 258 -16.09 -31.14 7.49
CA PRO A 258 -15.74 -29.82 6.96
C PRO A 258 -14.33 -29.81 6.34
N ALA A 259 -14.18 -29.18 5.18
CA ALA A 259 -12.90 -29.10 4.49
C ALA A 259 -11.88 -28.35 5.36
N THR A 260 -10.88 -29.08 5.87
CA THR A 260 -9.84 -28.51 6.72
C THR A 260 -8.83 -27.73 5.90
N LEU A 261 -8.52 -26.51 6.35
CA LEU A 261 -7.49 -25.69 5.72
C LEU A 261 -6.12 -26.37 5.88
N LYS A 262 -5.48 -26.70 4.77
CA LYS A 262 -4.13 -27.26 4.70
C LYS A 262 -3.13 -26.16 4.41
N THR A 263 -1.97 -26.26 5.06
CA THR A 263 -0.77 -25.53 4.67
C THR A 263 0.13 -26.47 3.87
N CYS A 264 0.55 -26.04 2.68
CA CYS A 264 1.45 -26.78 1.81
C CYS A 264 2.71 -25.94 1.54
N SER A 265 3.89 -26.53 1.47
CA SER A 265 5.09 -25.79 1.04
C SER A 265 5.01 -25.48 -0.45
N PHE A 266 5.28 -24.23 -0.83
CA PHE A 266 5.18 -23.76 -2.21
C PHE A 266 6.55 -23.45 -2.83
N GLY A 267 7.45 -22.84 -2.06
CA GLY A 267 8.85 -22.68 -2.45
C GLY A 267 9.60 -21.57 -1.71
N THR A 268 10.87 -21.38 -2.07
CA THR A 268 11.64 -20.19 -1.69
C THR A 268 11.24 -18.99 -2.54
N ALA A 269 11.19 -17.80 -1.94
CA ALA A 269 10.92 -16.53 -2.61
C ALA A 269 12.09 -15.54 -2.44
N PHE A 270 12.31 -14.68 -3.44
CA PHE A 270 13.24 -13.54 -3.35
C PHE A 270 12.61 -12.24 -3.82
N GLY A 271 13.02 -11.12 -3.24
CA GLY A 271 12.67 -9.80 -3.75
C GLY A 271 13.41 -9.46 -5.04
N TYR A 272 12.71 -8.78 -5.96
CA TYR A 272 13.28 -8.23 -7.19
C TYR A 272 12.80 -6.79 -7.44
N GLN A 273 13.66 -5.79 -7.25
CA GLN A 273 13.40 -4.41 -7.69
C GLN A 273 13.54 -4.29 -9.21
N ASN A 274 12.46 -3.85 -9.86
CA ASN A 274 12.42 -3.71 -11.30
C ASN A 274 13.29 -2.52 -11.79
N PRO A 275 13.76 -2.52 -13.05
CA PRO A 275 14.54 -1.42 -13.60
C PRO A 275 13.77 -0.09 -13.56
N VAL A 276 14.41 0.97 -13.07
CA VAL A 276 13.84 2.33 -12.98
C VAL A 276 14.57 3.22 -13.98
N ALA A 277 13.84 3.88 -14.88
CA ALA A 277 14.41 4.66 -15.99
C ALA A 277 15.48 3.89 -16.80
N GLY A 278 15.28 2.58 -17.00
CA GLY A 278 16.24 1.68 -17.66
C GLY A 278 17.41 1.21 -16.80
N VAL A 279 17.62 1.81 -15.61
CA VAL A 279 18.70 1.41 -14.69
C VAL A 279 18.30 0.14 -13.94
N ARG A 280 19.06 -0.93 -14.15
CA ARG A 280 18.95 -2.21 -13.41
C ARG A 280 19.14 -2.00 -11.90
N LYS A 281 18.24 -2.55 -11.08
CA LYS A 281 18.30 -2.50 -9.61
C LYS A 281 18.73 -3.84 -9.01
N SER A 282 18.10 -4.96 -9.40
CA SER A 282 18.46 -6.30 -8.90
C SER A 282 19.63 -6.95 -9.61
N PHE A 283 20.57 -7.51 -8.85
CA PHE A 283 21.73 -8.27 -9.29
C PHE A 283 21.60 -9.73 -8.82
N THR A 284 22.10 -10.70 -9.59
CA THR A 284 21.90 -12.12 -9.30
C THR A 284 22.94 -12.64 -8.30
N LEU A 285 22.51 -13.43 -7.31
CA LEU A 285 23.38 -13.89 -6.22
C LEU A 285 24.56 -14.72 -6.70
N ASN A 286 24.38 -15.49 -7.78
CA ASN A 286 25.45 -16.27 -8.43
C ASN A 286 26.64 -15.44 -8.97
N THR A 287 26.57 -14.11 -8.95
CA THR A 287 27.74 -13.23 -9.22
C THR A 287 28.65 -13.04 -8.00
N GLN A 288 28.22 -13.47 -6.81
CA GLN A 288 28.96 -13.32 -5.55
C GLN A 288 29.67 -14.64 -5.18
N SER A 289 30.92 -14.53 -4.71
CA SER A 289 31.81 -15.68 -4.44
C SER A 289 31.72 -16.24 -3.02
N GLY A 290 30.78 -15.76 -2.20
CA GLY A 290 30.64 -16.17 -0.81
C GLY A 290 29.98 -17.54 -0.57
N ALA A 291 29.99 -17.98 0.68
CA ALA A 291 29.38 -19.24 1.09
C ALA A 291 27.86 -19.23 0.84
N GLY A 292 27.39 -20.19 0.04
CA GLY A 292 25.98 -20.27 -0.39
C GLY A 292 25.55 -19.19 -1.39
N CYS A 293 26.48 -18.43 -1.99
CA CYS A 293 26.14 -17.36 -2.95
C CYS A 293 25.93 -17.86 -4.38
N ASN A 294 26.56 -18.97 -4.78
CA ASN A 294 26.31 -19.61 -6.07
C ASN A 294 24.95 -20.34 -6.10
N ARG A 295 23.86 -19.57 -5.98
CA ARG A 295 22.47 -19.98 -6.10
C ARG A 295 21.68 -18.93 -6.89
N TRP A 296 20.48 -19.27 -7.31
CA TRP A 296 19.55 -18.30 -7.89
C TRP A 296 18.96 -17.38 -6.81
N GLY A 297 18.33 -16.30 -7.27
CA GLY A 297 17.81 -15.22 -6.43
C GLY A 297 18.65 -13.97 -6.56
N TRP A 298 18.18 -12.88 -5.96
CA TRP A 298 18.73 -11.54 -6.22
C TRP A 298 19.14 -10.79 -4.95
N TYR A 299 19.90 -9.73 -5.19
CA TYR A 299 20.20 -8.69 -4.22
C TYR A 299 20.10 -7.31 -4.89
N GLU A 300 19.63 -6.33 -4.13
CA GLU A 300 19.59 -4.93 -4.53
C GLU A 300 20.86 -4.21 -4.06
N ILE A 301 21.20 -3.06 -4.66
CA ILE A 301 22.37 -2.25 -4.22
C ILE A 301 21.95 -0.80 -3.88
N PRO A 302 21.02 -0.58 -2.92
CA PRO A 302 20.41 0.71 -2.69
C PRO A 302 21.31 1.66 -1.88
N THR A 303 21.25 2.95 -2.19
CA THR A 303 21.75 4.01 -1.33
C THR A 303 20.84 4.21 -0.10
N LEU A 304 21.35 4.84 0.96
CA LEU A 304 20.53 5.24 2.11
C LEU A 304 19.41 6.21 1.69
N ALA A 305 19.68 7.13 0.75
CA ALA A 305 18.67 8.06 0.24
C ALA A 305 17.54 7.34 -0.53
N GLU A 306 17.87 6.32 -1.35
CA GLU A 306 16.86 5.46 -1.98
C GLU A 306 16.02 4.68 -0.96
N LEU A 307 16.59 4.26 0.18
CA LEU A 307 15.80 3.65 1.25
C LEU A 307 15.00 4.68 2.06
N GLN A 308 15.44 5.94 2.17
CA GLN A 308 14.70 7.00 2.86
C GLN A 308 13.51 7.52 2.05
N GLY A 309 13.64 7.58 0.72
CA GLY A 309 12.48 7.63 -0.18
C GLY A 309 11.72 6.30 -0.20
N GLY A 310 12.42 5.18 0.01
CA GLY A 310 11.88 3.83 0.06
C GLY A 310 11.85 3.14 -1.31
N ILE A 311 12.11 1.83 -1.32
CA ILE A 311 12.12 0.99 -2.52
C ILE A 311 11.17 -0.19 -2.37
N SER A 312 10.67 -0.73 -3.48
CA SER A 312 9.82 -1.93 -3.46
C SER A 312 9.90 -2.72 -4.77
N GLY A 313 9.32 -3.92 -4.77
CA GLY A 313 9.20 -4.75 -5.96
C GLY A 313 8.43 -6.05 -5.70
N PRO A 314 8.14 -6.84 -6.75
CA PRO A 314 7.59 -8.18 -6.63
C PRO A 314 8.51 -9.12 -5.84
N LEU A 315 7.89 -10.13 -5.24
CA LEU A 315 8.50 -11.25 -4.54
C LEU A 315 8.26 -12.52 -5.37
N TYR A 316 9.34 -13.13 -5.86
CA TYR A 316 9.30 -14.19 -6.87
C TYR A 316 9.72 -15.55 -6.32
N VAL A 317 8.87 -16.56 -6.50
CA VAL A 317 9.15 -17.98 -6.21
C VAL A 317 9.56 -18.73 -7.48
N GLY A 318 10.46 -19.72 -7.34
CA GLY A 318 10.75 -20.68 -8.41
C GLY A 318 11.47 -20.10 -9.64
N ALA A 319 12.23 -19.01 -9.47
CA ALA A 319 12.94 -18.33 -10.54
C ALA A 319 14.22 -19.07 -10.96
N GLY A 320 14.09 -20.34 -11.35
CA GLY A 320 15.20 -21.23 -11.69
C GLY A 320 16.14 -20.62 -12.73
N GLY A 321 17.43 -20.58 -12.42
CA GLY A 321 18.45 -19.91 -13.25
C GLY A 321 18.44 -18.38 -13.19
N ASN A 322 17.66 -17.76 -12.31
CA ASN A 322 17.33 -16.32 -12.23
C ASN A 322 16.43 -15.83 -13.37
N ASP A 323 15.67 -16.72 -14.01
CA ASP A 323 14.75 -16.38 -15.08
C ASP A 323 13.36 -15.99 -14.53
N ILE A 324 13.03 -14.71 -14.62
CA ILE A 324 11.76 -14.14 -14.13
C ILE A 324 10.59 -14.64 -14.98
N THR A 325 10.78 -15.02 -16.24
CA THR A 325 9.66 -15.53 -17.07
C THR A 325 9.21 -16.93 -16.64
N LYS A 326 9.96 -17.59 -15.76
CA LYS A 326 9.62 -18.87 -15.13
C LYS A 326 9.15 -18.73 -13.68
N ALA A 327 9.23 -17.52 -13.11
CA ALA A 327 8.93 -17.26 -11.71
C ALA A 327 7.42 -17.08 -11.47
N VAL A 328 6.97 -17.45 -10.28
CA VAL A 328 5.62 -17.12 -9.78
C VAL A 328 5.72 -15.87 -8.93
N ASP A 329 4.94 -14.84 -9.28
CA ASP A 329 4.73 -13.65 -8.45
C ASP A 329 3.81 -14.00 -7.29
N VAL A 330 4.35 -13.99 -6.06
CA VAL A 330 3.60 -14.36 -4.85
C VAL A 330 3.22 -13.15 -3.99
N GLY A 331 3.59 -11.92 -4.40
CA GLY A 331 3.39 -10.72 -3.59
C GLY A 331 4.43 -9.65 -3.85
N ILE A 332 4.53 -8.69 -2.94
CA ILE A 332 5.57 -7.64 -2.96
C ILE A 332 6.42 -7.63 -1.69
N TRP A 333 7.54 -6.94 -1.80
CA TRP A 333 8.33 -6.47 -0.66
C TRP A 333 8.55 -4.96 -0.78
N VAL A 334 8.75 -4.31 0.36
CA VAL A 334 9.06 -2.89 0.50
C VAL A 334 10.23 -2.77 1.49
N ALA A 335 11.20 -1.91 1.22
CA ALA A 335 12.27 -1.58 2.18
C ALA A 335 12.39 -0.07 2.35
N THR A 336 12.28 0.41 3.59
CA THR A 336 12.38 1.82 3.93
C THR A 336 13.37 2.05 5.07
N ALA A 337 13.99 3.22 5.10
CA ALA A 337 14.89 3.66 6.15
C ALA A 337 14.38 4.94 6.81
N ASN A 338 14.45 5.02 8.14
CA ASN A 338 14.19 6.28 8.83
C ASN A 338 15.41 7.24 8.77
N ALA A 339 15.27 8.43 9.35
CA ALA A 339 16.33 9.44 9.41
C ALA A 339 17.64 8.97 10.09
N LEU A 340 17.60 7.90 10.90
CA LEU A 340 18.75 7.32 11.59
C LEU A 340 19.39 6.13 10.84
N GLY A 341 19.02 5.92 9.57
CA GLY A 341 19.50 4.78 8.78
C GLY A 341 19.08 3.43 9.35
N ARG A 342 17.89 3.36 9.96
CA ARG A 342 17.28 2.11 10.44
C ARG A 342 16.28 1.60 9.42
N VAL A 343 16.58 0.43 8.85
CA VAL A 343 15.92 -0.17 7.69
C VAL A 343 14.90 -1.23 8.12
N THR A 344 13.65 -1.03 7.73
CA THR A 344 12.57 -2.02 7.83
C THR A 344 12.28 -2.58 6.45
N VAL A 345 12.17 -3.90 6.35
CA VAL A 345 11.69 -4.62 5.17
C VAL A 345 10.35 -5.25 5.54
N THR A 346 9.35 -4.95 4.72
CA THR A 346 7.99 -5.47 4.81
C THR A 346 7.73 -6.40 3.64
N TYR A 347 7.11 -7.54 3.92
CA TYR A 347 6.64 -8.53 2.96
C TYR A 347 5.11 -8.49 2.97
N LEU A 348 4.49 -8.51 1.79
CA LEU A 348 3.03 -8.60 1.62
C LEU A 348 2.73 -9.60 0.51
N LEU A 349 2.21 -10.77 0.88
CA LEU A 349 1.87 -11.83 -0.06
C LEU A 349 0.45 -11.67 -0.61
N ASN A 350 0.29 -12.04 -1.88
CA ASN A 350 -1.00 -12.24 -2.50
C ASN A 350 -1.62 -13.56 -1.97
N PRO A 351 -2.92 -13.60 -1.63
CA PRO A 351 -3.61 -14.88 -1.41
C PRO A 351 -3.52 -15.75 -2.68
N PRO A 352 -3.36 -17.09 -2.57
CA PRO A 352 -3.42 -17.91 -1.35
C PRO A 352 -2.06 -18.12 -0.63
N TYR A 353 -1.04 -17.30 -0.87
CA TYR A 353 0.30 -17.50 -0.32
C TYR A 353 0.45 -16.99 1.12
N ALA A 354 1.34 -17.63 1.88
CA ALA A 354 1.60 -17.36 3.29
C ALA A 354 3.10 -17.47 3.62
N LEU A 355 3.63 -16.56 4.44
CA LEU A 355 5.04 -16.54 4.86
C LEU A 355 5.27 -17.58 5.95
N ALA A 356 6.20 -18.50 5.71
CA ALA A 356 6.65 -19.53 6.65
C ALA A 356 7.97 -19.17 7.34
N GLU A 357 8.86 -18.49 6.62
CA GLU A 357 10.15 -17.99 7.11
C GLU A 357 10.49 -16.68 6.38
N VAL A 358 11.24 -15.79 7.02
CA VAL A 358 11.76 -14.54 6.39
C VAL A 358 13.20 -14.28 6.80
N HIS A 359 13.99 -13.79 5.84
CA HIS A 359 15.42 -13.54 6.02
C HIS A 359 15.79 -12.24 5.27
N VAL A 360 16.50 -11.34 5.95
CA VAL A 360 16.97 -10.07 5.35
C VAL A 360 18.45 -9.92 5.62
N ASN A 361 19.25 -9.81 4.55
CA ASN A 361 20.68 -9.52 4.66
C ASN A 361 20.92 -8.07 4.22
N LEU A 362 21.56 -7.26 5.05
CA LEU A 362 21.95 -5.89 4.69
C LEU A 362 23.42 -5.67 5.08
N VAL A 363 24.31 -5.82 4.10
CA VAL A 363 25.77 -5.91 4.30
C VAL A 363 26.53 -5.20 3.17
N CYS A 364 27.81 -4.94 3.33
CA CYS A 364 28.64 -4.41 2.23
C CYS A 364 29.06 -5.50 1.24
N LEU A 365 29.29 -5.12 -0.01
CA LEU A 365 29.86 -5.98 -1.05
C LEU A 365 31.38 -6.18 -0.88
N PRO A 366 31.96 -7.30 -1.34
CA PRO A 366 31.28 -8.49 -1.87
C PRO A 366 30.63 -9.32 -0.75
N MET A 367 29.49 -9.96 -1.05
CA MET A 367 28.81 -10.79 -0.05
C MET A 367 29.54 -12.11 0.17
N THR A 368 29.97 -12.35 1.41
CA THR A 368 30.69 -13.57 1.84
C THR A 368 29.78 -14.64 2.42
N ARG A 369 28.52 -14.31 2.73
CA ARG A 369 27.49 -15.18 3.34
C ARG A 369 26.15 -14.96 2.63
N CYS A 370 25.68 -15.97 1.89
CA CYS A 370 24.40 -15.91 1.16
C CYS A 370 23.44 -17.07 1.48
N ALA A 371 23.75 -17.93 2.46
CA ALA A 371 22.80 -18.90 3.01
C ALA A 371 21.77 -18.20 3.95
N PRO A 372 20.45 -18.48 3.87
CA PRO A 372 19.41 -17.78 4.65
C PRO A 372 19.63 -17.79 6.17
N GLY A 373 20.14 -18.91 6.70
CA GLY A 373 20.49 -19.05 8.12
C GLY A 373 21.59 -18.11 8.62
N GLN A 374 22.27 -17.39 7.72
CA GLN A 374 23.39 -16.49 8.02
C GLN A 374 23.07 -15.00 7.80
N TYR A 375 21.82 -14.66 7.49
CA TYR A 375 21.42 -13.27 7.16
C TYR A 375 21.31 -12.40 8.41
N THR A 376 21.48 -11.08 8.25
CA THR A 376 21.49 -10.08 9.34
C THR A 376 20.22 -10.13 10.19
N TYR A 377 19.08 -10.41 9.57
CA TYR A 377 17.82 -10.76 10.21
C TYR A 377 17.30 -12.09 9.67
N ASN A 378 16.74 -12.91 10.56
CA ASN A 378 16.21 -14.24 10.30
C ASN A 378 15.06 -14.49 11.28
N ALA A 379 13.88 -14.86 10.76
CA ALA A 379 12.79 -15.43 11.53
C ALA A 379 12.22 -16.65 10.77
N GLY A 380 12.73 -17.83 11.12
CA GLY A 380 12.15 -19.10 10.72
C GLY A 380 10.88 -19.44 11.51
N ALA A 381 10.05 -20.33 10.96
CA ALA A 381 8.82 -20.84 11.55
C ALA A 381 7.82 -19.76 12.04
N ILE A 382 7.58 -18.73 11.23
CA ILE A 382 6.51 -17.75 11.46
C ILE A 382 5.14 -18.33 11.03
N PRO A 383 4.01 -17.91 11.65
CA PRO A 383 2.76 -18.66 11.61
C PRO A 383 1.91 -18.38 10.35
N ASN A 384 2.44 -18.69 9.16
CA ASN A 384 1.75 -18.63 7.87
C ASN A 384 1.03 -17.28 7.62
N LEU A 385 1.76 -16.18 7.78
CA LEU A 385 1.17 -14.84 7.73
C LEU A 385 1.20 -14.25 6.30
N PRO A 386 0.14 -13.53 5.86
CA PRO A 386 0.15 -12.83 4.58
C PRO A 386 1.00 -11.56 4.59
N THR A 387 1.38 -11.06 5.78
CA THR A 387 2.19 -9.86 5.96
C THR A 387 3.21 -10.07 7.08
N TRP A 388 4.41 -9.52 6.91
CA TRP A 388 5.44 -9.47 7.95
C TRP A 388 6.38 -8.28 7.76
N SER A 389 6.84 -7.68 8.86
CA SER A 389 7.96 -6.72 8.86
C SER A 389 8.97 -7.14 9.91
N ASN A 390 10.28 -6.97 9.67
CA ASN A 390 11.27 -7.24 10.72
C ASN A 390 11.06 -6.29 11.92
N PRO A 391 10.74 -6.80 13.13
CA PRO A 391 10.35 -5.96 14.27
C PRO A 391 11.54 -5.17 14.86
N VAL A 392 12.77 -5.60 14.54
CA VAL A 392 14.00 -4.88 14.83
C VAL A 392 14.59 -4.37 13.51
N PRO A 393 14.50 -3.06 13.21
CA PRO A 393 15.10 -2.46 12.03
C PRO A 393 16.63 -2.67 11.95
N LEU A 394 17.12 -3.03 10.76
CA LEU A 394 18.55 -3.22 10.51
C LEU A 394 19.28 -1.88 10.43
N ALA A 395 20.55 -1.82 10.83
CA ALA A 395 21.38 -0.64 10.59
C ALA A 395 21.90 -0.64 9.14
N TYR A 396 21.74 0.48 8.41
CA TYR A 396 22.39 0.65 7.11
C TYR A 396 23.93 0.68 7.30
N PRO A 397 24.70 -0.16 6.57
CA PRO A 397 26.11 -0.35 6.84
C PRO A 397 26.99 0.76 6.23
N THR A 398 28.01 1.19 6.98
CA THR A 398 29.06 2.07 6.46
C THR A 398 30.09 1.25 5.68
N CYS A 399 30.05 1.31 4.36
CA CYS A 399 30.95 0.56 3.48
C CYS A 399 32.22 1.34 3.15
N SER A 400 33.38 0.70 3.34
CA SER A 400 34.70 1.27 3.08
C SER A 400 35.19 1.01 1.65
N GLY A 401 36.23 1.73 1.22
CA GLY A 401 36.94 1.46 -0.05
C GLY A 401 36.09 1.63 -1.33
N GLY A 402 34.98 2.39 -1.27
CA GLY A 402 34.05 2.52 -2.40
C GLY A 402 33.09 1.33 -2.58
N SER A 403 33.09 0.37 -1.64
CA SER A 403 32.06 -0.68 -1.60
C SER A 403 30.66 -0.09 -1.37
N ARG A 404 29.64 -0.82 -1.81
CA ARG A 404 28.22 -0.44 -1.69
C ARG A 404 27.49 -1.45 -0.81
N ALA A 405 26.43 -0.99 -0.14
CA ALA A 405 25.52 -1.87 0.58
C ALA A 405 24.71 -2.74 -0.40
N ALA A 406 24.58 -4.02 -0.08
CA ALA A 406 23.71 -4.98 -0.74
C ALA A 406 22.58 -5.39 0.20
N LEU A 407 21.36 -5.44 -0.33
CA LEU A 407 20.15 -5.88 0.37
C LEU A 407 19.65 -7.18 -0.27
N VAL A 408 19.56 -8.26 0.50
CA VAL A 408 18.87 -9.51 0.11
C VAL A 408 17.55 -9.58 0.86
N VAL A 409 16.46 -9.77 0.11
CA VAL A 409 15.11 -10.01 0.61
C VAL A 409 14.72 -11.43 0.23
N HIS A 410 14.42 -12.28 1.21
CA HIS A 410 14.27 -13.72 1.02
C HIS A 410 13.22 -14.29 1.99
N ALA A 411 12.36 -15.17 1.51
CA ALA A 411 11.34 -15.83 2.32
C ALA A 411 11.18 -17.31 1.96
N SER A 412 10.64 -18.08 2.88
CA SER A 412 10.03 -19.38 2.61
C SER A 412 8.52 -19.20 2.55
N VAL A 413 7.90 -19.68 1.48
CA VAL A 413 6.48 -19.43 1.17
C VAL A 413 5.72 -20.75 1.13
N ASN A 414 4.62 -20.76 1.85
CA ASN A 414 3.59 -21.78 1.83
C ASN A 414 2.38 -21.30 1.01
N ILE A 415 1.52 -22.23 0.63
CA ILE A 415 0.19 -21.98 0.07
C ILE A 415 -0.88 -22.56 1.01
N LEU A 416 -1.93 -21.78 1.26
CA LEU A 416 -3.08 -22.17 2.06
C LEU A 416 -4.20 -22.67 1.14
N THR A 417 -4.63 -23.92 1.31
CA THR A 417 -5.63 -24.55 0.42
C THR A 417 -6.60 -25.44 1.17
N VAL A 418 -7.82 -25.56 0.64
CA VAL A 418 -8.83 -26.54 1.08
C VAL A 418 -8.85 -27.82 0.23
N THR A 419 -7.94 -27.93 -0.76
CA THR A 419 -7.82 -29.12 -1.62
C THR A 419 -7.24 -30.32 -0.86
N SER A 420 -7.61 -31.53 -1.30
CA SER A 420 -7.09 -32.78 -0.71
C SER A 420 -5.59 -32.95 -0.95
N ALA A 421 -5.09 -32.57 -2.12
CA ALA A 421 -3.68 -32.53 -2.49
C ALA A 421 -3.10 -31.11 -2.41
N CYS A 422 -1.80 -31.02 -2.12
CA CYS A 422 -1.01 -29.81 -2.36
C CYS A 422 -0.71 -29.67 -3.86
N PRO A 423 -0.54 -28.44 -4.39
CA PRO A 423 0.13 -28.28 -5.68
C PRO A 423 1.60 -28.71 -5.56
N GLU A 424 2.23 -29.03 -6.69
CA GLU A 424 3.68 -29.31 -6.71
C GLU A 424 4.46 -28.02 -6.35
N PRO A 425 5.48 -28.09 -5.48
CA PRO A 425 6.36 -26.95 -5.20
C PRO A 425 7.08 -26.48 -6.47
N VAL A 426 7.18 -25.17 -6.67
CA VAL A 426 7.89 -24.64 -7.84
C VAL A 426 9.38 -24.87 -7.65
N ALA A 427 10.00 -25.56 -8.61
CA ALA A 427 11.38 -26.01 -8.51
C ALA A 427 12.37 -24.85 -8.29
N SER A 428 13.34 -25.09 -7.39
CA SER A 428 14.42 -24.18 -7.02
C SER A 428 15.71 -24.50 -7.79
#